data_AF-A0A4U1GIF0-F1
#
_entry.id   AF-A0A4U1GIF0-F1
#
_cell.length_a   1.000
_cell.length_b   1.000
_cell.length_c   1.000
_cell.angle_alpha   90.00
_cell.angle_beta   90.00
_cell.angle_gamma   90.00
#
_symmetry.space_group_name_H-M   'P 1'
#
loop_
_entity.id
_entity.type
_entity.pdbx_description
1 polymer ?
#
loop_
_entity_poly.entity_id
_entity_poly.type
_entity_poly.pdbx_seq_one_letter_code
_entity_poly.pdbx_strand_id
1 'polypeptide(L)'
;MNTHSYQNLVIEVFDDPTFQASSTDNKFNYSKHYSSVDQGHRPTSKDGVKIYQNGKEKNSCIILGNGGDTGIYNNSSVIAADQLLVCCADNIFCLGPIKINKIFIRNELDNKKKQ
;
A
#
# COMPACT_ATOMS: atom_id res chain seq x y z
N MET A 1 -8.17 9.24 -2.71
CA MET A 1 -8.56 7.94 -2.12
C MET A 1 -9.28 7.15 -3.19
N ASN A 2 -8.91 5.89 -3.36
CA ASN A 2 -9.57 4.93 -4.24
C ASN A 2 -10.28 3.87 -3.40
N THR A 3 -11.43 3.42 -3.86
CA THR A 3 -12.20 2.35 -3.23
C THR A 3 -12.49 1.27 -4.26
N HIS A 4 -12.16 0.04 -3.93
CA HIS A 4 -12.39 -1.12 -4.77
C HIS A 4 -13.32 -2.11 -4.08
N SER A 5 -14.30 -2.63 -4.81
CA SER A 5 -15.13 -3.75 -4.35
C SER A 5 -14.60 -5.05 -4.95
N TYR A 6 -14.35 -6.05 -4.10
CA TYR A 6 -13.86 -7.35 -4.53
C TYR A 6 -14.51 -8.45 -3.70
N GLN A 7 -15.35 -9.27 -4.34
CA GLN A 7 -16.20 -10.25 -3.68
C GLN A 7 -17.06 -9.58 -2.57
N ASN A 8 -16.88 -9.97 -1.31
CA ASN A 8 -17.53 -9.36 -0.14
C ASN A 8 -16.62 -8.41 0.64
N LEU A 9 -15.53 -7.95 0.02
CA LEU A 9 -14.55 -7.03 0.59
C LEU A 9 -14.66 -5.65 -0.03
N VAL A 10 -14.38 -4.64 0.78
CA VAL A 10 -14.14 -3.26 0.35
C VAL A 10 -12.70 -2.93 0.68
N ILE A 11 -11.94 -2.47 -0.32
CA ILE A 11 -10.52 -2.13 -0.17
C ILE A 11 -10.37 -0.64 -0.43
N GLU A 12 -9.85 0.07 0.55
CA GLU A 12 -9.56 1.50 0.46
C GLU A 12 -8.06 1.71 0.33
N VAL A 13 -7.66 2.56 -0.61
CA VAL A 13 -6.28 3.03 -0.80
C VAL A 13 -6.28 4.53 -0.69
N PHE A 14 -5.49 5.10 0.20
CA PHE A 14 -5.48 6.53 0.47
C PHE A 14 -4.08 7.01 0.85
N ASP A 15 -3.85 8.30 0.63
CA ASP A 15 -2.61 8.95 1.02
C ASP A 15 -2.63 9.23 2.54
N ASP A 16 -1.54 8.87 3.21
CA ASP A 16 -1.30 9.11 4.64
C ASP A 16 0.07 9.77 4.84
N PRO A 17 0.23 11.02 4.35
CA PRO A 17 1.53 11.70 4.35
C PRO A 17 2.03 12.00 5.77
N THR A 18 1.12 11.99 6.76
CA THR A 18 1.39 12.26 8.17
C THR A 18 1.91 11.06 8.94
N PHE A 19 1.85 9.85 8.37
CA PHE A 19 2.31 8.65 9.06
C PHE A 19 3.80 8.75 9.43
N GLN A 20 4.11 8.38 10.68
CA GLN A 20 5.47 8.29 11.20
C GLN A 20 5.69 6.93 11.86
N ALA A 21 6.73 6.22 11.42
CA ALA A 21 7.10 4.95 12.04
C ALA A 21 7.37 5.15 13.54
N SER A 22 6.81 4.26 14.36
CA SER A 22 6.95 4.27 15.83
C SER A 22 6.30 5.45 16.56
N SER A 23 5.50 6.28 15.88
CA SER A 23 4.69 7.30 16.55
C SER A 23 3.37 6.72 17.07
N THR A 24 3.03 7.04 18.32
CA THR A 24 1.71 6.77 18.90
C THR A 24 0.65 7.77 18.44
N ASP A 25 1.06 8.89 17.85
CA ASP A 25 0.19 9.98 17.43
C ASP A 25 -0.35 9.80 16.00
N ASN A 26 -0.03 8.67 15.36
CA ASN A 26 -0.53 8.34 14.03
C ASN A 26 -2.06 8.24 14.05
N LYS A 27 -2.71 8.84 13.05
CA LYS A 27 -4.16 8.76 12.85
C LYS A 27 -4.65 7.32 12.71
N PHE A 28 -3.83 6.46 12.12
CA PHE A 28 -4.14 5.05 11.89
C PHE A 28 -3.02 4.16 12.39
N ASN A 29 -3.41 3.01 12.96
CA ASN A 29 -2.49 1.93 13.29
C ASN A 29 -2.62 0.85 12.22
N TYR A 30 -1.51 0.51 11.58
CA TYR A 30 -1.47 -0.48 10.51
C TYR A 30 -0.90 -1.80 11.05
N SER A 31 -1.53 -2.92 10.68
CA SER A 31 -1.06 -4.23 11.13
C SER A 31 0.27 -4.65 10.47
N LYS A 32 0.60 -4.04 9.32
CA LYS A 32 1.73 -4.40 8.47
C LYS A 32 2.32 -3.15 7.82
N HIS A 33 3.64 -3.08 7.77
CA HIS A 33 4.36 -2.02 7.08
C HIS A 33 5.17 -2.62 5.95
N TYR A 34 5.13 -2.00 4.79
CA TYR A 34 5.90 -2.41 3.63
C TYR A 34 6.64 -1.21 3.05
N SER A 35 7.88 -1.44 2.63
CA SER A 35 8.77 -0.36 2.20
C SER A 35 9.56 -0.78 0.98
N SER A 36 9.66 0.10 -0.01
CA SER A 36 10.71 0.05 -1.05
C SER A 36 11.91 0.92 -0.68
N VAL A 37 11.86 1.58 0.48
CA VAL A 37 12.88 2.52 0.95
C VAL A 37 14.01 1.76 1.63
N ASP A 38 15.25 2.10 1.25
CA ASP A 38 16.46 1.58 1.87
C ASP A 38 16.57 1.99 3.34
N GLN A 39 17.29 1.18 4.13
CA GLN A 39 17.55 1.51 5.53
C GLN A 39 18.22 2.88 5.66
N GLY A 40 17.70 3.70 6.59
CA GLY A 40 18.20 5.06 6.84
C GLY A 40 17.61 6.15 5.94
N HIS A 41 16.81 5.81 4.92
CA HIS A 41 16.13 6.79 4.08
C HIS A 41 14.68 7.01 4.52
N ARG A 42 14.17 8.22 4.28
CA ARG A 42 12.77 8.58 4.59
C ARG A 42 11.89 8.33 3.37
N PRO A 43 10.71 7.71 3.52
CA PRO A 43 9.78 7.56 2.42
C PRO A 43 9.21 8.91 1.98
N THR A 44 9.14 9.09 0.66
CA THR A 44 8.52 10.25 0.04
C THR A 44 7.00 10.11 0.03
N SER A 45 6.49 8.94 -0.37
CA SER A 45 5.06 8.63 -0.40
C SER A 45 4.68 7.58 0.66
N LYS A 46 3.50 7.72 1.26
CA LYS A 46 3.02 6.89 2.36
C LYS A 46 1.54 6.61 2.13
N ASP A 47 1.22 5.41 1.66
CA ASP A 47 -0.13 5.06 1.26
C ASP A 47 -0.72 4.01 2.19
N GLY A 48 -1.82 4.38 2.84
CA GLY A 48 -2.62 3.49 3.66
C GLY A 48 -3.51 2.60 2.78
N VAL A 49 -3.55 1.31 3.13
CA VAL A 49 -4.47 0.34 2.56
C VAL A 49 -5.27 -0.31 3.67
N LYS A 50 -6.60 -0.30 3.54
CA LYS A 50 -7.52 -0.92 4.50
C LYS A 50 -8.48 -1.86 3.80
N ILE A 51 -8.73 -3.01 4.41
CA ILE A 51 -9.67 -4.01 3.92
C ILE A 51 -10.80 -4.15 4.93
N TYR A 52 -12.01 -4.02 4.44
CA TYR A 52 -13.23 -4.18 5.20
C TYR A 52 -14.03 -5.37 4.71
N GLN A 53 -14.69 -6.05 5.63
CA GLN A 53 -15.72 -7.05 5.33
C GLN A 53 -16.93 -6.78 6.21
N ASN A 54 -18.10 -6.61 5.60
CA ASN A 54 -19.34 -6.26 6.30
C ASN A 54 -19.17 -5.02 7.22
N GLY A 55 -18.46 -4.00 6.72
CA GLY A 55 -18.19 -2.75 7.45
C GLY A 55 -17.15 -2.81 8.57
N LYS A 56 -16.55 -3.98 8.84
CA LYS A 56 -15.49 -4.14 9.86
C LYS A 56 -14.12 -4.21 9.22
N GLU A 57 -13.16 -3.42 9.71
CA GLU A 57 -11.75 -3.51 9.31
C GLU A 57 -11.23 -4.91 9.65
N LYS A 58 -10.72 -5.62 8.63
CA LYS A 58 -10.14 -6.96 8.76
C LYS A 58 -8.62 -6.92 8.76
N ASN A 59 -8.07 -6.03 7.95
CA ASN A 59 -6.64 -5.95 7.72
C ASN A 59 -6.30 -4.55 7.23
N SER A 60 -5.11 -4.10 7.58
CA SER A 60 -4.61 -2.81 7.15
C SER A 60 -3.09 -2.86 7.03
N CYS A 61 -2.57 -2.18 6.02
CA CYS A 61 -1.14 -2.01 5.86
C CYS A 61 -0.82 -0.60 5.36
N ILE A 62 0.41 -0.17 5.58
CA ILE A 62 0.95 1.03 4.95
C ILE A 62 2.08 0.66 4.00
N ILE A 63 2.09 1.34 2.86
CA ILE A 63 3.08 1.23 1.81
C ILE A 63 3.94 2.49 1.86
N LEU A 64 5.26 2.30 1.96
CA LEU A 64 6.25 3.36 2.06
C LEU A 64 7.08 3.33 0.78
N GLY A 65 6.82 4.30 -0.10
CA GLY A 65 7.52 4.45 -1.37
C GLY A 65 8.69 5.43 -1.29
N ASN A 66 9.69 5.23 -2.13
CA ASN A 66 10.75 6.19 -2.39
C ASN A 66 10.86 6.47 -3.89
N GLY A 67 11.19 7.71 -4.24
CA GLY A 67 11.33 8.19 -5.62
C GLY A 67 10.09 8.95 -6.10
N GLY A 68 10.21 10.27 -6.30
CA GLY A 68 9.07 11.13 -6.59
C GLY A 68 8.12 11.33 -5.40
N ASP A 69 7.22 12.31 -5.50
CA ASP A 69 6.11 12.52 -4.57
C ASP A 69 4.80 12.35 -5.34
N THR A 70 4.20 11.17 -5.22
CA THR A 70 2.97 10.83 -5.91
C THR A 70 1.85 10.61 -4.90
N GLY A 71 0.76 11.37 -5.02
CA GLY A 71 -0.45 11.12 -4.25
C GLY A 71 -1.33 10.02 -4.87
N ILE A 72 -2.44 9.70 -4.19
CA ILE A 72 -3.43 8.74 -4.69
C ILE A 72 -4.41 9.39 -5.68
N TYR A 73 -4.31 8.98 -6.94
CA TYR A 73 -5.22 9.33 -8.04
C TYR A 73 -6.06 8.12 -8.48
N ASN A 74 -7.10 8.32 -9.28
CA ASN A 74 -8.05 7.26 -9.66
C ASN A 74 -7.40 6.00 -10.28
N ASN A 75 -6.25 6.14 -10.94
CA ASN A 75 -5.51 5.07 -11.60
C ASN A 75 -4.27 4.60 -10.80
N SER A 76 -4.06 5.09 -9.57
CA SER A 76 -2.92 4.68 -8.74
C SER A 76 -3.13 3.31 -8.08
N SER A 77 -4.30 2.69 -8.22
CA SER A 77 -4.51 1.31 -7.79
C SER A 77 -5.54 0.57 -8.63
N VAL A 78 -5.36 -0.74 -8.76
CA VAL A 78 -6.25 -1.63 -9.51
C VAL A 78 -6.24 -3.03 -8.92
N ILE A 79 -7.37 -3.73 -8.98
CA ILE A 79 -7.44 -5.16 -8.67
C ILE A 79 -7.32 -5.96 -9.96
N ALA A 80 -6.32 -6.84 -10.02
CA ALA A 80 -6.08 -7.74 -11.13
C ALA A 80 -5.61 -9.11 -10.61
N ALA A 81 -6.16 -10.20 -11.16
CA ALA A 81 -5.79 -11.57 -10.81
C ALA A 81 -5.75 -11.83 -9.28
N ASP A 82 -6.79 -11.39 -8.56
CA ASP A 82 -6.93 -11.48 -7.10
C ASP A 82 -5.85 -10.74 -6.30
N GLN A 83 -5.18 -9.76 -6.92
CA GLN A 83 -4.15 -8.93 -6.30
C GLN A 83 -4.51 -7.46 -6.42
N LEU A 84 -4.15 -6.66 -5.43
CA LEU A 84 -4.24 -5.21 -5.49
C LEU A 84 -2.87 -4.68 -5.90
N LEU A 85 -2.79 -4.05 -7.07
CA LEU A 85 -1.64 -3.30 -7.52
C LEU A 85 -1.79 -1.86 -7.05
N VAL A 86 -0.73 -1.29 -6.45
CA VAL A 86 -0.69 0.10 -6.00
C VAL A 86 0.58 0.75 -6.53
N CYS A 87 0.43 1.83 -7.29
CA CYS A 87 1.53 2.72 -7.64
C CYS A 87 1.80 3.62 -6.43
N CYS A 88 3.01 3.55 -5.90
CA CYS A 88 3.47 4.36 -4.77
C CYS A 88 4.90 4.80 -5.04
N ALA A 89 5.09 6.11 -5.21
CA ALA A 89 6.37 6.68 -5.65
C ALA A 89 6.77 6.07 -7.01
N ASP A 90 8.06 5.82 -7.23
CA ASP A 90 8.56 5.16 -8.47
C ASP A 90 8.34 3.63 -8.49
N ASN A 91 7.46 3.09 -7.64
CA ASN A 91 7.31 1.66 -7.41
C ASN A 91 5.86 1.20 -7.66
N ILE A 92 5.72 -0.07 -8.07
CA ILE A 92 4.44 -0.78 -8.06
C ILE A 92 4.52 -1.87 -6.99
N PHE A 93 3.62 -1.77 -6.01
CA PHE A 93 3.44 -2.76 -4.98
C PHE A 93 2.32 -3.71 -5.37
N CYS A 94 2.62 -5.01 -5.36
CA CYS A 94 1.63 -6.05 -5.62
C CYS A 94 1.19 -6.72 -4.31
N LEU A 95 -0.04 -6.43 -3.86
CA LEU A 95 -0.65 -6.94 -2.65
C LEU A 95 -1.53 -8.18 -2.95
N GLY A 96 -1.12 -9.38 -2.56
CA GLY A 96 -2.04 -10.52 -2.64
C GLY A 96 -1.45 -11.88 -2.30
N PRO A 97 -2.23 -12.97 -2.50
CA PRO A 97 -3.62 -12.96 -2.95
C PRO A 97 -4.55 -12.31 -1.93
N ILE A 98 -5.50 -11.48 -2.37
CA ILE A 98 -6.52 -10.84 -1.52
C ILE A 98 -7.43 -11.94 -0.97
N LYS A 99 -7.13 -12.39 0.25
CA LYS A 99 -7.94 -13.34 1.02
C LYS A 99 -8.31 -12.72 2.36
N ILE A 100 -9.28 -13.32 3.04
CA ILE A 100 -9.94 -12.81 4.26
C ILE A 100 -8.98 -12.29 5.34
N ASN A 101 -7.70 -12.70 5.39
CA ASN A 101 -6.70 -12.18 6.34
C ASN A 101 -5.26 -12.06 5.80
N LYS A 102 -5.03 -12.15 4.48
CA LYS A 102 -3.66 -12.21 3.94
C LYS A 102 -3.46 -11.24 2.80
N ILE A 103 -2.49 -10.36 3.00
CA ILE A 103 -1.86 -9.50 2.01
C ILE A 103 -0.39 -9.86 2.06
N PHE A 104 0.21 -10.22 0.93
CA PHE A 104 1.66 -10.28 0.77
C PHE A 104 2.07 -9.26 -0.26
N ILE A 105 3.30 -8.75 -0.13
CA ILE A 105 3.90 -7.89 -1.14
C ILE A 105 4.95 -8.66 -1.91
N ARG A 106 4.91 -8.52 -3.23
CA ARG A 106 6.09 -8.70 -4.09
C ARG A 106 6.49 -7.33 -4.61
N ASN A 107 7.71 -6.90 -4.28
CA ASN A 107 8.37 -5.79 -4.95
C ASN A 107 9.05 -6.36 -6.18
N GLU A 108 8.54 -6.09 -7.38
CA GLU A 108 9.27 -6.33 -8.62
C GLU A 108 9.91 -5.03 -9.08
N LEU A 109 11.16 -4.82 -8.66
CA LEU A 109 12.05 -3.87 -9.31
C LEU A 109 13.37 -4.56 -9.59
N ASP A 110 13.38 -5.39 -10.63
CA ASP A 110 14.62 -5.92 -11.20
C ASP A 110 14.96 -5.10 -12.46
N ASN A 111 15.20 -3.79 -12.28
CA ASN A 111 15.99 -3.05 -13.25
C ASN A 111 17.45 -3.40 -12.98
N LYS A 112 17.88 -4.55 -13.53
CA LYS A 112 19.30 -4.80 -13.80
C LYS A 112 19.80 -3.64 -14.65
N LYS A 113 20.36 -2.61 -14.03
CA LYS A 113 21.36 -1.75 -14.68
C LYS A 113 22.56 -2.65 -14.98
N LYS A 114 22.49 -3.38 -16.10
CA LYS A 114 23.69 -3.78 -16.82
C LYS A 114 24.29 -2.49 -17.38
N GLN A 115 25.31 -1.97 -16.70
CA GLN A 115 26.40 -1.25 -17.33
C GLN A 115 27.68 -1.97 -16.96
#